data_AF-A0A918VTD7-F1
#
_entry.id   AF-A0A918VTD7-F1
#
_cell.length_a   1.000
_cell.length_b   1.000
_cell.length_c   1.000
_cell.angle_alpha   90.00
_cell.angle_beta   90.00
_cell.angle_gamma   90.00
#
_symmetry.space_group_name_H-M   'P 1'
#
loop_
_entity.id
_entity.type
_entity.pdbx_description
1 polymer ?
#
loop_
_entity_poly.entity_id
_entity_poly.type
_entity_poly.pdbx_seq_one_letter_code
_entity_poly.pdbx_strand_id
1 'polypeptide(L)' 'MINPFDTWREKRHIRMTQQQLYGLSDRLLDDIGLTRDEIARVGRNGLPRRGQL' A
#
# COMPACT_ATOMS: atom_id res chain seq x y z
N MET A 1 8.38 12.92 -19.63
CA MET A 1 6.99 12.85 -20.14
C MET A 1 6.35 11.63 -19.48
N ILE A 2 5.30 11.80 -18.68
CA ILE A 2 4.65 10.67 -18.00
C ILE A 2 3.78 9.95 -19.03
N ASN A 3 4.10 8.69 -19.32
CA ASN A 3 3.34 7.88 -20.25
C ASN A 3 2.03 7.40 -19.55
N PRO A 4 0.85 7.65 -20.14
CA PRO A 4 -0.43 7.30 -19.51
C PRO A 4 -0.55 5.79 -19.19
N PHE A 5 0.07 4.92 -19.99
CA PHE A 5 0.10 3.47 -19.72
C PHE A 5 0.87 3.12 -18.45
N ASP A 6 1.98 3.82 -18.17
CA ASP A 6 2.77 3.58 -16.96
C ASP A 6 2.00 4.03 -15.71
N THR A 7 1.23 5.13 -15.80
CA THR A 7 0.35 5.53 -14.69
C THR A 7 -0.82 4.57 -14.44
N TRP A 8 -1.33 3.92 -15.49
CA TRP A 8 -2.39 2.92 -15.33
C TRP A 8 -1.86 1.62 -14.73
N ARG A 9 -0.71 1.16 -15.21
CA ARG A 9 -0.03 -0.04 -14.67
C ARG A 9 0.30 0.15 -13.19
N GLU A 10 0.84 1.31 -12.82
CA GLU A 10 1.13 1.67 -11.44
C GLU A 10 -0.13 1.64 -10.56
N LYS A 11 -1.19 2.32 -11.00
CA LYS A 11 -2.49 2.30 -10.27
C LYS A 11 -3.07 0.91 -10.12
N ARG A 12 -2.92 0.05 -11.14
CA ARG A 12 -3.36 -1.35 -11.07
C ARG A 12 -2.54 -2.13 -10.04
N HIS A 13 -1.22 -1.96 -10.06
CA HIS A 13 -0.32 -2.64 -9.12
C HIS A 13 -0.66 -2.25 -7.67
N ILE A 14 -0.81 -0.95 -7.38
CA ILE A 14 -1.21 -0.45 -6.06
C ILE A 14 -2.52 -1.09 -5.59
N ARG A 15 -3.55 -1.15 -6.44
CA ARG A 15 -4.83 -1.77 -6.09
C ARG A 15 -4.70 -3.25 -5.78
N MET A 16 -3.90 -3.99 -6.55
CA MET A 16 -3.66 -5.41 -6.31
C MET A 16 -2.94 -5.63 -4.97
N THR A 17 -1.92 -4.82 -4.67
CA THR A 17 -1.25 -4.85 -3.37
C THR A 17 -2.21 -4.57 -2.23
N GLN A 18 -3.05 -3.54 -2.34
CA GLN A 18 -4.05 -3.22 -1.32
C GLN A 18 -5.03 -4.38 -1.08
N GLN A 19 -5.53 -5.01 -2.14
CA GLN A 19 -6.41 -6.18 -2.03
C GLN A 19 -5.74 -7.35 -1.32
N GLN A 20 -4.47 -7.64 -1.65
CA GLN A 20 -3.70 -8.68 -0.99
C GLN A 20 -3.52 -8.37 0.51
N LEU A 21 -3.19 -7.13 0.87
CA LEU A 21 -3.07 -6.69 2.26
C LEU A 21 -4.39 -6.80 3.02
N TYR A 22 -5.52 -6.45 2.41
CA TYR A 22 -6.83 -6.63 3.05
C TYR A 22 -7.19 -8.10 3.30
N GLY A 23 -6.62 -9.03 2.54
CA GLY A 23 -6.77 -10.46 2.76
C GLY A 23 -5.93 -11.03 3.90
N LEU A 24 -4.94 -10.29 4.40
CA LEU A 24 -4.13 -10.72 5.55
C LEU A 24 -4.91 -10.57 6.86
N SER A 25 -4.57 -11.40 7.84
CA SER A 25 -5.07 -11.26 9.21
C SER A 25 -4.40 -10.09 9.92
N ASP A 26 -5.04 -9.57 10.96
CA ASP A 26 -4.52 -8.42 11.71
C ASP A 26 -3.15 -8.72 12.36
N ARG A 27 -2.90 -9.97 12.76
CA ARG A 27 -1.59 -10.41 13.28
C ARG A 27 -0.51 -10.38 12.20
N LEU A 28 -0.83 -10.81 10.97
CA LEU A 28 0.13 -10.76 9.86
C LEU A 28 0.41 -9.32 9.42
N LEU A 29 -0.61 -8.46 9.46
CA LEU A 29 -0.43 -7.02 9.24
C LEU A 29 0.46 -6.39 10.32
N ASP A 30 0.24 -6.73 11.58
CA ASP A 30 1.04 -6.25 12.70
C ASP A 30 2.51 -6.72 12.62
N ASP A 31 2.75 -7.97 12.21
CA ASP A 31 4.10 -8.53 12.01
C ASP A 31 4.92 -7.73 10.99
N ILE A 32 4.28 -7.23 9.93
CA ILE A 32 4.93 -6.37 8.92
C ILE A 32 4.81 -4.87 9.25
N GLY A 33 4.33 -4.53 10.45
CA GLY A 33 4.22 -3.15 10.95
C GLY A 33 3.16 -2.31 10.25
N LEU A 34 2.08 -2.93 9.76
CA LEU A 34 0.95 -2.27 9.11
C LEU A 34 -0.34 -2.39 9.91
N THR A 35 -1.15 -1.34 9.86
CA THR A 35 -2.55 -1.37 10.29
C THR A 35 -3.51 -1.34 9.09
N ARG A 36 -4.76 -1.76 9.27
CA ARG A 36 -5.75 -1.75 8.18
C ARG A 36 -6.04 -0.36 7.62
N ASP A 37 -5.97 0.68 8.45
CA ASP A 37 -6.16 2.07 8.03
C ASP A 37 -5.05 2.53 7.06
N GLU A 38 -3.82 2.06 7.29
CA GLU A 38 -2.66 2.42 6.48
C GLU A 38 -2.66 1.76 5.09
N ILE A 39 -3.40 0.66 4.89
CA ILE A 39 -3.49 -0.04 3.60
C ILE A 39 -3.96 0.92 2.49
N ALA A 40 -4.93 1.80 2.77
CA ALA A 40 -5.43 2.77 1.79
C ALA A 40 -4.38 3.82 1.36
N ARG A 41 -3.31 3.95 2.15
CA ARG A 41 -2.19 4.88 1.92
C ARG A 41 -0.99 4.19 1.25
N VAL A 42 -0.95 2.85 1.22
CA VAL A 42 0.03 2.08 0.47
C VAL A 42 0.00 2.51 -1.00
N GLY A 43 1.16 2.87 -1.55
CA GLY A 43 1.31 3.29 -2.95
C GLY A 43 0.98 4.76 -3.24
N ARG A 44 0.48 5.54 -2.26
CA ARG A 44 0.20 6.97 -2.49
C ARG A 44 1.40 7.90 -2.34
N ASN A 45 2.48 7.52 -1.65
CA ASN A 45 3.77 8.27 -1.59
C ASN A 45 4.87 7.55 -0.74
N GLY A 46 4.86 6.22 -0.69
CA GLY A 46 5.67 5.47 0.28
C GLY A 46 5.05 5.55 1.68
N LEU A 47 4.95 4.41 2.38
CA LEU A 47 4.40 4.36 3.72
C LEU A 47 5.19 5.31 4.64
N PRO A 48 4.54 6.20 5.42
CA PRO A 48 5.25 6.88 6.48
C PRO A 48 5.75 5.82 7.46
N ARG A 49 7.08 5.72 7.62
CA ARG A 49 7.66 4.88 8.66
C ARG A 49 7.17 5.41 10.00
N ARG A 50 6.41 4.59 10.72
CA ARG A 50 5.97 4.87 12.08
C ARG A 50 7.24 5.03 12.94
N GLY A 51 7.59 6.26 13.29
CA GLY A 51 8.85 6.60 13.99
C GLY A 51 9.48 7.96 13.68
N GLN A 52 8.93 8.78 12.78
CA GLN A 52 9.32 10.19 12.62
C GLN A 52 8.21 11.11 13.17
N LEU A 53 8.21 11.32 14.49
CA LEU A 53 7.64 12.50 15.16
C LEU A 53 8.58 12.86 16.31
#